data_AF-A0AAJ2KUM9-F1
#
_entry.id   AF-A0AAJ2KUM9-F1
#
_cell.length_a   1.000
_cell.length_b   1.000
_cell.length_c   1.000
_cell.angle_alpha   90.00
_cell.angle_beta   90.00
_cell.angle_gamma   90.00
#
_symmetry.space_group_name_H-M   'P 1'
#
loop_
_entity.id
_entity.type
_entity.pdbx_description
1 polymer ?
#
loop_
_entity_poly.entity_id
_entity_poly.type
_entity_poly.pdbx_seq_one_letter_code
_entity_poly.pdbx_strand_id
1 'polypeptide(L)'
;MTPNKTSCLAVFPVLMLTLLLSACSTSEHAPAPKSSHLFTPQRTPLPYKVTLSGTPDDRMLCENCGNSGKKVFIKGGEKLSQYSMMYESSYYVFLCDNSAEACRAGSWIAINKNLAEPYVKKISLGGRSQISDLQPANDAHNTWLQVTYVNGEQSVFTFDNNK
;
A
#
# COMPACT_ATOMS: atom_id res chain seq x y z
N MET A 1 4.48 81.74 34.33
CA MET A 1 3.10 82.17 34.60
C MET A 1 2.18 81.40 33.66
N THR A 2 1.39 80.48 34.23
CA THR A 2 0.12 79.95 33.68
C THR A 2 -0.89 81.10 33.49
N PRO A 3 -1.94 81.01 32.63
CA PRO A 3 -2.98 79.97 32.79
C PRO A 3 -3.81 79.52 31.55
N ASN A 4 -4.44 78.34 31.68
CA ASN A 4 -5.85 77.97 31.39
C ASN A 4 -6.47 78.25 29.99
N LYS A 5 -7.42 77.48 29.42
CA LYS A 5 -8.41 76.50 29.92
C LYS A 5 -9.20 75.92 28.72
N THR A 6 -9.84 74.75 28.94
CA THR A 6 -11.10 74.19 28.35
C THR A 6 -11.21 73.96 26.83
N SER A 7 -11.38 72.73 26.35
CA SER A 7 -12.57 71.83 26.40
C SER A 7 -13.71 72.30 25.50
N CYS A 8 -14.01 71.54 24.44
CA CYS A 8 -15.35 71.45 23.85
C CYS A 8 -15.53 70.10 23.12
N LEU A 9 -16.62 69.43 23.50
CA LEU A 9 -17.13 68.19 22.93
C LEU A 9 -17.44 68.35 21.44
N ALA A 10 -17.16 67.31 20.66
CA ALA A 10 -17.80 67.11 19.36
C ALA A 10 -18.45 65.72 19.31
N VAL A 11 -19.74 65.79 18.99
CA VAL A 11 -20.77 64.77 18.92
C VAL A 11 -20.47 63.71 17.85
N PHE A 12 -20.87 62.47 18.13
CA PHE A 12 -20.84 61.30 17.23
C PHE A 12 -21.52 61.56 15.87
N PRO A 13 -21.15 60.78 14.84
CA PRO A 13 -22.21 59.98 14.23
C PRO A 13 -21.84 58.50 14.13
N VAL A 14 -22.85 57.70 14.39
CA VAL A 14 -22.93 56.25 14.16
C VAL A 14 -22.71 55.95 12.68
N LEU A 15 -21.76 55.07 12.36
CA LEU A 15 -21.81 54.29 11.13
C LEU A 15 -21.52 52.81 11.44
N MET A 16 -22.57 52.03 11.28
CA MET A 16 -22.60 50.57 11.16
C MET A 16 -21.56 50.04 10.17
N LEU A 17 -20.77 49.04 10.57
CA LEU A 17 -20.53 47.74 9.92
C LEU A 17 -19.17 47.19 10.40
N THR A 18 -19.17 46.22 11.30
CA THR A 18 -18.02 45.33 11.47
C THR A 18 -18.50 43.88 11.44
N LEU A 19 -18.42 43.32 10.23
CA LEU A 19 -17.84 42.02 9.91
C LEU A 19 -18.31 40.84 10.78
N LEU A 20 -19.36 40.17 10.32
CA LEU A 20 -19.48 38.71 10.43
C LEU A 20 -18.55 38.06 9.39
N LEU A 21 -18.12 36.81 9.67
CA LEU A 21 -17.26 35.88 8.89
C LEU A 21 -15.80 35.86 9.40
N SER A 22 -15.19 34.76 9.80
CA SER A 22 -15.57 33.35 9.83
C SER A 22 -14.70 32.69 10.89
N ALA A 23 -15.28 31.89 11.78
CA ALA A 23 -14.48 30.94 12.55
C ALA A 23 -13.94 29.89 11.57
N CYS A 24 -12.68 30.01 11.17
CA CYS A 24 -11.94 28.89 10.60
C CYS A 24 -11.75 27.87 11.70
N SER A 25 -12.72 26.96 11.87
CA SER A 25 -12.44 25.67 12.47
C SER A 25 -11.51 24.95 11.50
N THR A 26 -10.20 25.10 11.68
CA THR A 26 -9.26 24.08 11.25
C THR A 26 -9.68 22.81 11.96
N SER A 27 -10.52 22.02 11.29
CA SER A 27 -10.67 20.61 11.58
C SER A 27 -9.28 20.03 11.32
N GLU A 28 -8.45 19.98 12.35
CA GLU A 28 -7.38 19.00 12.39
C GLU A 28 -8.05 17.67 12.07
N HIS A 29 -7.75 17.17 10.87
CA HIS A 29 -8.04 15.80 10.54
C HIS A 29 -7.17 15.00 11.50
N ALA A 30 -7.74 14.66 12.66
CA ALA A 30 -7.14 13.69 13.56
C ALA A 30 -6.76 12.50 12.67
N PRO A 31 -5.48 12.12 12.59
CA PRO A 31 -5.10 10.96 11.80
C PRO A 31 -5.98 9.81 12.26
N ALA A 32 -6.58 9.12 11.29
CA ALA A 32 -7.45 7.99 11.55
C ALA A 32 -6.79 7.09 12.62
N PRO A 33 -7.56 6.62 13.63
CA PRO A 33 -7.00 5.81 14.69
C PRO A 33 -6.22 4.67 14.04
N LYS A 34 -4.94 4.54 14.41
CA LYS A 34 -4.07 3.44 13.99
C LYS A 34 -4.82 2.16 14.37
N SER A 35 -5.46 1.52 13.39
CA SER A 35 -6.08 0.23 13.56
C SER A 35 -4.96 -0.80 13.71
N SER A 36 -4.37 -0.84 14.89
CA SER A 36 -3.47 -1.89 15.35
C SER A 36 -4.29 -3.11 15.75
N HIS A 37 -5.19 -3.57 14.88
CA HIS A 37 -5.47 -5.00 14.86
C HIS A 37 -4.20 -5.61 14.28
N LEU A 38 -3.31 -6.06 15.18
CA LEU A 38 -2.03 -6.66 14.86
C LEU A 38 -2.27 -7.70 13.76
N PHE A 39 -1.77 -7.41 12.56
CA PHE A 39 -1.59 -8.41 11.54
C PHE A 39 -0.80 -9.55 12.16
N THR A 40 -1.47 -10.67 12.37
CA THR A 40 -0.85 -11.85 12.96
C THR A 40 -0.52 -12.76 11.78
N PRO A 41 0.76 -12.98 11.45
CA PRO A 41 1.11 -13.77 10.28
C PRO A 41 0.58 -15.19 10.41
N GLN A 42 -0.46 -15.51 9.63
CA GLN A 42 -0.94 -16.86 9.43
C GLN A 42 -0.23 -17.47 8.21
N ARG A 43 0.05 -18.77 8.27
CA ARG A 43 0.66 -19.53 7.17
C ARG A 43 -0.07 -20.85 7.01
N THR A 44 -1.21 -20.82 6.33
CA THR A 44 -1.86 -22.06 5.89
C THR A 44 -1.15 -22.60 4.65
N PRO A 45 -0.47 -23.76 4.71
CA PRO A 45 0.23 -24.29 3.56
C PRO A 45 -0.74 -24.72 2.46
N LEU A 46 -0.30 -24.68 1.20
CA LEU A 46 -0.98 -25.42 0.14
C LEU A 46 -0.88 -26.92 0.42
N PRO A 47 -1.92 -27.72 0.12
CA PRO A 47 -1.89 -29.17 0.33
C PRO A 47 -1.00 -29.91 -0.69
N TYR A 48 -0.33 -29.18 -1.58
CA TYR A 48 0.59 -29.67 -2.60
C TYR A 48 1.79 -28.73 -2.74
N LYS A 49 2.88 -29.24 -3.31
CA LYS A 49 4.09 -28.46 -3.55
C LYS A 49 3.99 -27.71 -4.88
N VAL A 50 4.42 -26.45 -4.87
CA VAL A 50 4.52 -25.58 -6.05
C VAL A 50 5.93 -25.03 -6.13
N THR A 51 6.52 -25.03 -7.33
CA THR A 51 7.82 -24.42 -7.59
C THR A 51 7.68 -23.31 -8.61
N LEU A 52 8.18 -22.11 -8.28
CA LEU A 52 8.39 -21.04 -9.25
C LEU A 52 9.86 -21.03 -9.65
N SER A 53 10.12 -20.97 -10.95
CA SER A 53 11.48 -20.99 -11.49
C SER A 53 11.59 -20.20 -12.80
N GLY A 54 12.81 -19.96 -13.24
CA GLY A 54 13.12 -19.45 -14.57
C GLY A 54 13.48 -20.58 -15.52
N THR A 55 13.12 -20.44 -16.80
CA THR A 55 13.68 -21.27 -17.87
C THR A 55 15.11 -20.84 -18.22
N PRO A 56 15.84 -21.59 -19.06
CA PRO A 56 17.17 -21.17 -19.54
C PRO A 56 17.16 -19.83 -20.30
N ASP A 57 16.04 -19.49 -20.95
CA ASP A 57 15.78 -18.20 -21.59
C ASP A 57 15.12 -17.16 -20.64
N ASP A 58 15.20 -17.42 -19.33
CA ASP A 58 14.78 -16.54 -18.23
C ASP A 58 13.27 -16.29 -18.12
N ARG A 59 12.43 -17.07 -18.79
CA ARG A 59 10.97 -16.93 -18.69
C ARG A 59 10.44 -17.51 -17.40
N MET A 60 9.47 -16.82 -16.80
CA MET A 60 8.84 -17.27 -15.56
C MET A 60 7.98 -18.52 -15.79
N LEU A 61 8.21 -19.50 -14.94
CA LEU A 61 7.62 -20.82 -15.03
C LEU A 61 7.07 -21.25 -13.67
N CYS A 62 5.93 -21.92 -13.69
CA CYS A 62 5.38 -22.58 -12.51
C CYS A 62 5.25 -24.09 -12.73
N GLU A 63 5.73 -24.87 -11.76
CA GLU A 63 5.54 -26.31 -11.68
C GLU A 63 4.46 -26.63 -10.65
N ASN A 64 3.49 -27.44 -11.08
CA ASN A 64 2.37 -27.90 -10.27
C ASN A 64 1.49 -26.77 -9.69
N CYS A 65 1.49 -25.59 -10.31
CA CYS A 65 0.53 -24.54 -10.03
C CYS A 65 -0.90 -25.07 -10.14
N GLY A 66 -1.77 -24.66 -9.21
CA GLY A 66 -3.16 -25.14 -9.11
C GLY A 66 -3.31 -26.66 -9.01
N ASN A 67 -2.30 -27.36 -8.48
CA ASN A 67 -2.24 -28.82 -8.40
C ASN A 67 -2.42 -29.52 -9.76
N SER A 68 -1.98 -28.87 -10.84
CA SER A 68 -2.23 -29.32 -12.21
C SER A 68 -1.35 -30.50 -12.65
N GLY A 69 -0.28 -30.81 -11.91
CA GLY A 69 0.77 -31.75 -12.31
C GLY A 69 1.61 -31.28 -13.52
N LYS A 70 1.42 -30.03 -13.98
CA LYS A 70 2.04 -29.50 -15.19
C LYS A 70 3.11 -28.46 -14.88
N LYS A 71 4.01 -28.29 -15.84
CA LYS A 71 4.95 -27.18 -15.95
C LYS A 71 4.37 -26.17 -16.96
N VAL A 72 4.07 -24.95 -16.50
CA VAL A 72 3.37 -23.93 -17.29
C VAL A 72 4.11 -22.59 -17.24
N PHE A 73 4.10 -21.85 -18.35
CA PHE A 73 4.58 -20.47 -18.37
C PHE A 73 3.57 -19.55 -17.67
N ILE A 74 4.07 -18.60 -16.90
CA ILE A 74 3.24 -17.60 -16.25
C ILE A 74 2.85 -16.54 -17.27
N LYS A 75 1.54 -16.36 -17.51
CA LYS A 75 1.05 -15.40 -18.51
C LYS A 75 1.42 -13.97 -18.12
N GLY A 76 1.99 -13.20 -19.05
CA GLY A 76 2.50 -11.86 -18.75
C GLY A 76 3.81 -11.84 -17.98
N GLY A 77 4.42 -13.01 -17.74
CA GLY A 77 5.74 -13.14 -17.17
C GLY A 77 6.81 -13.17 -18.25
N GLU A 78 7.56 -12.09 -18.40
CA GLU A 78 8.63 -11.99 -19.40
C GLU A 78 9.93 -12.60 -18.88
N LYS A 79 10.63 -11.90 -17.98
CA LYS A 79 11.96 -12.27 -17.49
C LYS A 79 11.97 -12.37 -15.97
N LEU A 80 12.39 -13.50 -15.41
CA LEU A 80 12.51 -13.65 -13.96
C LEU A 80 13.65 -12.78 -13.42
N SER A 81 14.75 -12.67 -14.17
CA SER A 81 15.91 -11.84 -13.79
C SER A 81 15.63 -10.35 -13.69
N GLN A 82 14.49 -9.87 -14.21
CA GLN A 82 14.10 -8.47 -14.07
C GLN A 82 13.63 -8.12 -12.65
N TYR A 83 13.35 -9.12 -11.81
CA TYR A 83 12.86 -8.88 -10.46
C TYR A 83 14.00 -8.94 -9.43
N SER A 84 14.11 -7.88 -8.61
CA SER A 84 15.18 -7.74 -7.62
C SER A 84 14.79 -8.20 -6.21
N MET A 85 13.49 -8.27 -5.93
CA MET A 85 12.96 -8.64 -4.61
C MET A 85 11.79 -9.61 -4.77
N MET A 86 11.70 -10.55 -3.83
CA MET A 86 10.64 -11.54 -3.76
C MET A 86 10.15 -11.71 -2.32
N TYR A 87 8.83 -11.64 -2.15
CA TYR A 87 8.14 -12.02 -0.93
C TYR A 87 7.12 -13.09 -1.27
N GLU A 88 7.04 -14.16 -0.47
CA GLU A 88 6.14 -15.27 -0.76
C GLU A 88 5.24 -15.64 0.43
N SER A 89 4.03 -16.06 0.10
CA SER A 89 3.15 -16.86 0.95
C SER A 89 2.93 -18.23 0.32
N SER A 90 2.14 -19.08 0.95
CA SER A 90 1.78 -20.37 0.35
C SER A 90 1.01 -20.20 -0.97
N TYR A 91 0.17 -19.17 -1.10
CA TYR A 91 -0.71 -18.97 -2.26
C TYR A 91 -0.19 -17.95 -3.27
N TYR A 92 0.60 -16.97 -2.85
CA TYR A 92 1.07 -15.90 -3.73
C TYR A 92 2.58 -15.72 -3.67
N VAL A 93 3.16 -15.30 -4.79
CA VAL A 93 4.47 -14.65 -4.85
C VAL A 93 4.28 -13.18 -5.23
N PHE A 94 5.04 -12.31 -4.59
CA PHE A 94 5.11 -10.88 -4.86
C PHE A 94 6.52 -10.54 -5.33
N LEU A 95 6.63 -9.95 -6.52
CA LEU A 95 7.92 -9.60 -7.13
C LEU A 95 7.96 -8.11 -7.41
N CYS A 96 9.11 -7.49 -7.14
CA CYS A 96 9.40 -6.13 -7.55
C CYS A 96 10.44 -6.11 -8.67
N ASP A 97 10.24 -5.22 -9.63
CA ASP A 97 11.17 -4.91 -10.73
C ASP A 97 12.56 -4.46 -10.23
N ASN A 98 13.51 -4.30 -11.14
CA ASN A 98 14.95 -4.19 -10.88
C ASN A 98 15.40 -2.87 -10.25
N SER A 99 14.54 -1.87 -10.08
CA SER A 99 14.93 -0.62 -9.43
C SER A 99 14.44 -0.57 -7.98
N ALA A 100 15.38 -0.43 -7.05
CA ALA A 100 15.05 -0.26 -5.62
C ALA A 100 14.10 0.92 -5.38
N GLU A 101 14.17 1.94 -6.24
CA GLU A 101 13.25 3.08 -6.25
C GLU A 101 11.83 2.67 -6.63
N ALA A 102 11.64 1.87 -7.70
CA ALA A 102 10.33 1.36 -8.09
C ALA A 102 9.72 0.46 -7.02
N CYS A 103 10.53 -0.36 -6.35
CA CYS A 103 10.07 -1.19 -5.22
C CYS A 103 9.55 -0.33 -4.08
N ARG A 104 10.33 0.69 -3.70
CA ARG A 104 9.96 1.64 -2.64
C ARG A 104 8.77 2.52 -3.02
N ALA A 105 8.59 2.80 -4.31
CA ALA A 105 7.44 3.55 -4.84
C ALA A 105 6.16 2.70 -4.91
N GLY A 106 6.25 1.38 -4.69
CA GLY A 106 5.10 0.49 -4.64
C GLY A 106 4.70 -0.14 -5.98
N SER A 107 5.61 -0.20 -6.95
CA SER A 107 5.41 -0.95 -8.20
C SER A 107 5.78 -2.41 -8.03
N TRP A 108 4.77 -3.27 -7.89
CA TRP A 108 4.95 -4.71 -7.66
C TRP A 108 4.07 -5.53 -8.61
N ILE A 109 4.37 -6.81 -8.71
CA ILE A 109 3.48 -7.80 -9.30
C ILE A 109 3.11 -8.88 -8.28
N ALA A 110 1.95 -9.50 -8.48
CA ALA A 110 1.48 -10.65 -7.73
C ALA A 110 1.20 -11.81 -8.69
N ILE A 111 1.53 -13.02 -8.26
CA ILE A 111 1.27 -14.27 -8.99
C ILE A 111 0.59 -15.24 -8.03
N ASN A 112 -0.62 -15.70 -8.38
CA ASN A 112 -1.36 -16.70 -7.62
C ASN A 112 -0.89 -18.12 -8.01
N LYS A 113 -0.24 -18.82 -7.08
CA LYS A 113 0.28 -20.20 -7.20
C LYS A 113 -0.83 -21.26 -7.17
N ASN A 114 -2.03 -20.89 -6.72
CA ASN A 114 -3.18 -21.79 -6.62
C ASN A 114 -4.01 -21.87 -7.91
N LEU A 115 -3.69 -21.07 -8.93
CA LEU A 115 -4.32 -21.19 -10.24
C LEU A 115 -3.55 -22.17 -11.14
N ALA A 116 -4.26 -23.03 -11.87
CA ALA A 116 -3.63 -23.95 -12.82
C ALA A 116 -2.93 -23.21 -13.97
N GLU A 117 -3.44 -22.03 -14.33
CA GLU A 117 -2.88 -21.13 -15.33
C GLU A 117 -2.57 -19.77 -14.67
N PRO A 118 -1.44 -19.65 -13.97
CA PRO A 118 -1.08 -18.43 -13.26
C PRO A 118 -0.74 -17.30 -14.24
N TYR A 119 -1.00 -16.06 -13.82
CA TYR A 119 -0.69 -14.87 -14.59
C TYR A 119 -0.11 -13.77 -13.69
N VAL A 120 0.63 -12.87 -14.32
CA VAL A 120 1.18 -11.67 -13.68
C VAL A 120 0.07 -10.65 -13.50
N LYS A 121 -0.19 -10.28 -12.24
CA LYS A 121 -1.06 -9.16 -11.89
C LYS A 121 -0.20 -7.99 -11.41
N LYS A 122 -0.19 -6.87 -12.14
CA LYS A 122 0.40 -5.63 -11.64
C LYS A 122 -0.41 -5.12 -10.45
N ILE A 123 0.28 -4.74 -9.38
CA ILE A 123 -0.33 -4.20 -8.16
C ILE A 123 0.39 -2.90 -7.80
N SER A 124 -0.36 -1.95 -7.27
CA SER A 124 0.20 -0.71 -6.72
C SER A 124 0.03 -0.75 -5.21
N LEU A 125 1.16 -0.71 -4.51
CA LEU A 125 1.26 -0.67 -3.05
C LEU A 125 1.63 0.74 -2.57
N GLY A 126 1.34 1.75 -3.40
CA GLY A 126 1.72 3.13 -3.13
C GLY A 126 1.05 3.69 -1.88
N GLY A 127 1.79 4.52 -1.15
CA GLY A 127 1.30 5.27 0.00
C GLY A 127 1.82 6.71 -0.05
N ARG A 128 1.61 7.46 1.03
CA ARG A 128 2.15 8.83 1.18
C ARG A 128 3.67 8.84 1.42
N SER A 129 4.25 7.67 1.67
CA SER A 129 5.67 7.47 1.93
C SER A 129 6.15 6.20 1.21
N GLN A 130 7.47 6.05 1.10
CA GLN A 130 8.09 4.89 0.48
C GLN A 130 7.87 3.62 1.32
N ILE A 131 7.78 2.47 0.67
CA ILE A 131 7.72 1.16 1.32
C ILE A 131 9.05 0.87 2.00
N SER A 132 9.00 0.45 3.26
CA SER A 132 10.14 -0.03 4.02
C SER A 132 10.13 -1.55 4.20
N ASP A 133 8.94 -2.17 4.26
CA ASP A 133 8.82 -3.62 4.49
C ASP A 133 7.50 -4.19 3.91
N LEU A 134 7.53 -5.48 3.59
CA LEU A 134 6.40 -6.27 3.09
C LEU A 134 6.31 -7.60 3.84
N GLN A 135 5.17 -7.87 4.46
CA GLN A 135 4.93 -9.12 5.17
C GLN A 135 3.67 -9.81 4.65
N PRO A 136 3.80 -10.90 3.88
CA PRO A 136 2.65 -11.68 3.47
C PRO A 136 2.21 -12.66 4.57
N ALA A 137 0.92 -12.91 4.64
CA ALA A 137 0.26 -13.94 5.44
C ALA A 137 -0.95 -14.48 4.69
N ASN A 138 -1.45 -15.65 5.07
CA ASN A 138 -2.58 -16.24 4.40
C ASN A 138 -3.37 -17.21 5.29
N ASP A 139 -4.66 -17.34 4.97
CA ASP A 139 -5.49 -18.47 5.37
C ASP A 139 -5.82 -19.34 4.14
N ALA A 140 -6.89 -20.14 4.19
CA ALA A 140 -7.32 -20.97 3.07
C ALA A 140 -7.98 -20.18 1.91
N HIS A 141 -8.52 -19.00 2.19
CA HIS A 141 -9.35 -18.22 1.27
C HIS A 141 -8.66 -16.95 0.77
N ASN A 142 -7.82 -16.33 1.59
CA ASN A 142 -7.18 -15.06 1.31
C ASN A 142 -5.68 -15.10 1.62
N THR A 143 -4.93 -14.31 0.86
CA THR A 143 -3.60 -13.83 1.20
C THR A 143 -3.71 -12.35 1.51
N TRP A 144 -3.11 -11.94 2.61
CA TRP A 144 -2.92 -10.55 2.97
C TRP A 144 -1.45 -10.16 2.82
N LEU A 145 -1.22 -8.98 2.26
CA LEU A 145 0.10 -8.35 2.21
C LEU A 145 0.07 -7.10 3.08
N GLN A 146 0.73 -7.17 4.22
CA GLN A 146 0.99 -5.99 5.03
C GLN A 146 2.16 -5.22 4.42
N VAL A 147 1.94 -3.92 4.20
CA VAL A 147 2.93 -2.96 3.72
C VAL A 147 3.23 -2.01 4.85
N THR A 148 4.50 -1.92 5.24
CA THR A 148 4.99 -0.90 6.17
C THR A 148 5.73 0.16 5.37
N TYR A 149 5.44 1.43 5.65
CA TYR A 149 6.09 2.57 5.02
C TYR A 149 7.16 3.19 5.93
N VAL A 150 8.08 3.96 5.35
CA VAL A 150 9.20 4.61 6.08
C VAL A 150 8.70 5.54 7.20
N ASN A 151 7.53 6.16 7.03
CA ASN A 151 6.90 7.00 8.06
C ASN A 151 6.22 6.20 9.20
N GLY A 152 6.29 4.85 9.17
CA GLY A 152 5.66 3.96 10.14
C GLY A 152 4.17 3.71 9.90
N GLU A 153 3.58 4.27 8.85
CA GLU A 153 2.23 3.91 8.41
C GLU A 153 2.19 2.46 7.93
N GLN A 154 1.03 1.81 8.07
CA GLN A 154 0.81 0.45 7.61
C GLN A 154 -0.47 0.37 6.78
N SER A 155 -0.44 -0.46 5.74
CA SER A 155 -1.61 -0.79 4.92
C SER A 155 -1.66 -2.30 4.71
N VAL A 156 -2.87 -2.86 4.59
CA VAL A 156 -3.07 -4.28 4.32
C VAL A 156 -3.85 -4.44 3.02
N PHE A 157 -3.26 -5.18 2.07
CA PHE A 157 -3.88 -5.51 0.80
C PHE A 157 -4.36 -6.96 0.84
N THR A 158 -5.56 -7.21 0.34
CA THR A 158 -6.18 -8.55 0.36
C THR A 158 -6.25 -9.12 -1.05
N PHE A 159 -5.89 -10.39 -1.18
CA PHE A 159 -5.89 -11.17 -2.41
C PHE A 159 -6.70 -12.44 -2.20
N ASP A 160 -7.61 -12.75 -3.11
CA ASP A 160 -8.38 -13.99 -3.09
C ASP A 160 -7.50 -15.14 -3.58
N ASN A 161 -7.41 -16.22 -2.80
CA ASN A 161 -6.58 -17.37 -3.12
C ASN A 161 -7.11 -18.19 -4.31
N ASN A 162 -8.35 -17.94 -4.73
CA ASN A 162 -9.03 -18.71 -5.76
C ASN A 162 -9.28 -17.89 -7.04
N LYS A 163 -8.68 -16.69 -7.15
CA LYS A 163 -8.83 -15.77 -8.30
C LYS A 163 -7.50 -15.24 -8.81
#